data_AF-A0A956JRV3-F1
#
_entry.id   AF-A0A956JRV3-F1
#
_cell.length_a   1.000
_cell.length_b   1.000
_cell.length_c   1.000
_cell.angle_alpha   90.00
_cell.angle_beta   90.00
_cell.angle_gamma   90.00
#
_symmetry.space_group_name_H-M   'P 1'
#
loop_
_entity.id
_entity.type
_entity.pdbx_description
1 polymer ?
#
loop_
_entity_poly.entity_id
_entity_poly.type
_entity_poly.pdbx_seq_one_letter_code
_entity_poly.pdbx_strand_id
1 'polypeptide(L)'
;MTRPIPTAWRSAALVAVLLSSLFGGGGGRAYSAPARLWTRHARQSPTGYSTFALGDTHGDVGQARRVLAGARLVTTRGRWAGGKSRLVLVGDLVNKGSRSLEMLRFARSLSTQARRAGGRVHVLLGNHEPLLVAAALATQKLDARELRQLARHQRALRTLHAAEPELLRALAFAEGSLARAIAEAPEYGYEAPLTARQRRLLAEAAKPLRAALSIMKRHRAGAIWTCFVGNLGRYDDARALARDHNLLSWLQTRPLMGTLAGDLLLHSDAPKAYETLGKTVLSANRRARRLMRTQRGAYQLFDLLTDRGGLERDKAVSTLLATYGGQRVIHGHTPHERRGPLVSARARRLDIDGSLSNAFGHDPGRGFVLLARRPRTPSKTARAKASDLDAIYQIERRSFSRMDAYDKKSLGRLIGQTFVVRAGGRAVADLVYEIDNKTFGMPSLYVIGIATHPSWRGRGLGTKLLQRAEQHAARRGVGWVYLHVRKSNANARRLYRKLGYKVAATERGYYHDGEDAAVMRKAVRRSR
;
A
#
# COMPACT_ATOMS: atom_id res chain seq x y z
N MET A 1 -15.71 56.70 37.67
CA MET A 1 -15.26 55.33 38.01
C MET A 1 -15.32 54.45 36.76
N THR A 2 -14.33 53.58 36.63
CA THR A 2 -13.73 52.98 35.43
C THR A 2 -14.53 51.85 34.73
N ARG A 3 -14.46 51.80 33.38
CA ARG A 3 -14.69 50.62 32.50
C ARG A 3 -13.75 49.44 32.88
N PRO A 4 -14.06 48.13 32.62
CA PRO A 4 -13.93 47.52 31.27
C PRO A 4 -14.77 46.25 30.89
N ILE A 5 -14.92 46.09 29.56
CA ILE A 5 -14.84 44.94 28.60
C ILE A 5 -14.84 43.45 29.10
N PRO A 6 -15.37 42.49 28.30
CA PRO A 6 -16.06 41.26 28.73
C PRO A 6 -15.25 39.95 28.68
N THR A 7 -15.75 38.92 29.37
CA THR A 7 -15.16 37.57 29.44
C THR A 7 -15.87 36.56 28.52
N ALA A 8 -15.29 36.36 27.33
CA ALA A 8 -15.62 35.27 26.42
C ALA A 8 -14.63 34.11 26.58
N TRP A 9 -14.93 33.05 27.35
CA TRP A 9 -14.26 31.73 27.27
C TRP A 9 -15.17 30.62 27.82
N ARG A 10 -15.57 29.70 26.92
CA ARG A 10 -16.13 28.32 27.07
C ARG A 10 -17.22 28.16 26.01
N SER A 11 -16.94 27.66 24.81
CA SER A 11 -16.83 26.22 24.56
C SER A 11 -16.26 25.95 23.16
N ALA A 12 -15.17 25.17 23.10
CA ALA A 12 -14.42 24.84 21.91
C ALA A 12 -15.04 23.69 21.08
N ALA A 13 -16.26 23.87 20.57
CA ALA A 13 -16.96 22.84 19.78
C ALA A 13 -17.31 23.23 18.34
N LEU A 14 -16.98 24.44 17.85
CA LEU A 14 -17.56 24.97 16.60
C LEU A 14 -16.55 25.47 15.53
N VAL A 15 -15.32 24.96 15.49
CA VAL A 15 -14.28 25.40 14.51
C VAL A 15 -13.91 24.31 13.47
N ALA A 16 -14.71 23.25 13.32
CA ALA A 16 -14.46 22.22 12.30
C ALA A 16 -15.34 22.32 11.03
N VAL A 17 -16.19 23.34 10.90
CA VAL A 17 -17.15 23.46 9.77
C VAL A 17 -16.83 24.58 8.77
N LEU A 18 -15.95 25.54 9.07
CA LEU A 18 -15.73 26.72 8.20
C LEU A 18 -14.30 26.85 7.66
N LEU A 19 -13.79 25.83 6.96
CA LEU A 19 -12.66 25.98 6.01
C LEU A 19 -12.88 25.17 4.72
N SER A 20 -14.14 25.04 4.30
CA SER A 20 -14.54 24.39 3.04
C SER A 20 -14.77 25.40 1.89
N SER A 21 -14.68 26.70 2.14
CA SER A 21 -15.30 27.73 1.30
C SER A 21 -14.37 28.85 0.81
N LEU A 22 -13.05 28.61 0.71
CA LEU A 22 -12.12 29.61 0.15
C LEU A 22 -11.39 29.19 -1.13
N PHE A 23 -11.80 28.10 -1.79
CA PHE A 23 -11.47 27.85 -3.20
C PHE A 23 -12.67 27.16 -3.87
N GLY A 24 -13.69 27.95 -4.19
CA GLY A 24 -14.82 27.55 -5.04
C GLY A 24 -14.49 27.74 -6.51
N GLY A 25 -14.83 26.74 -7.33
CA GLY A 25 -14.77 26.82 -8.79
C GLY A 25 -14.77 25.44 -9.45
N GLY A 26 -15.94 24.80 -9.53
CA GLY A 26 -16.16 23.58 -10.33
C GLY A 26 -17.05 22.55 -9.63
N GLY A 27 -18.33 22.52 -9.98
CA GLY A 27 -19.35 21.66 -9.41
C GLY A 27 -19.03 20.17 -9.48
N GLY A 28 -19.00 19.55 -8.30
CA GLY A 28 -19.04 18.11 -8.11
C GLY A 28 -19.35 17.88 -6.65
N ARG A 29 -20.54 17.32 -6.33
CA ARG A 29 -20.94 16.97 -4.96
C ARG A 29 -19.74 16.36 -4.22
N ALA A 30 -19.28 17.02 -3.16
CA ALA A 30 -18.19 16.52 -2.34
C ALA A 30 -18.56 15.13 -1.82
N TYR A 31 -17.84 14.10 -2.26
CA TYR A 31 -18.05 12.71 -1.88
C TYR A 31 -17.92 12.55 -0.36
N SER A 32 -19.07 12.45 0.32
CA SER A 32 -19.19 12.18 1.75
C SER A 32 -19.79 10.79 1.98
N ALA A 33 -19.06 9.73 1.62
CA ALA A 33 -19.30 8.37 2.13
C ALA A 33 -18.09 7.93 2.96
N PRO A 34 -18.29 7.19 4.06
CA PRO A 34 -17.89 7.68 5.38
C PRO A 34 -16.49 7.22 5.77
N ALA A 35 -15.59 8.17 6.01
CA ALA A 35 -14.27 7.93 6.60
C ALA A 35 -14.31 7.03 7.85
N ARG A 36 -15.45 6.92 8.57
CA ARG A 36 -15.63 6.00 9.70
C ARG A 36 -15.57 4.52 9.29
N LEU A 37 -16.17 4.10 8.17
CA LEU A 37 -16.21 2.68 7.76
C LEU A 37 -14.82 2.17 7.36
N TRP A 38 -14.07 2.98 6.59
CA TRP A 38 -12.71 2.62 6.18
C TRP A 38 -11.73 2.56 7.35
N THR A 39 -12.01 3.29 8.43
CA THR A 39 -11.04 3.51 9.49
C THR A 39 -11.35 2.76 10.78
N ARG A 40 -12.51 2.11 10.90
CA ARG A 40 -12.96 1.37 12.10
C ARG A 40 -11.95 0.30 12.53
N HIS A 41 -11.38 -0.42 11.58
CA HIS A 41 -10.44 -1.52 11.83
C HIS A 41 -8.98 -1.10 11.65
N ALA A 42 -8.70 0.20 11.57
CA ALA A 42 -7.35 0.70 11.41
C ALA A 42 -6.57 0.62 12.73
N ARG A 43 -5.41 -0.04 12.71
CA ARG A 43 -4.50 -0.07 13.86
C ARG A 43 -3.54 1.11 13.86
N GLN A 44 -2.83 1.33 14.97
CA GLN A 44 -1.70 2.26 14.95
C GLN A 44 -0.58 1.65 14.10
N SER A 45 -0.04 2.44 13.16
CA SER A 45 1.01 1.96 12.27
C SER A 45 2.33 1.76 13.02
N PRO A 46 2.88 0.53 13.06
CA PRO A 46 4.19 0.28 13.65
C PRO A 46 5.30 0.94 12.82
N THR A 47 5.04 1.14 11.53
CA THR A 47 5.98 1.77 10.60
C THR A 47 5.86 3.28 10.59
N GLY A 48 4.94 3.90 11.32
CA GLY A 48 4.75 5.34 11.37
C GLY A 48 4.08 5.95 10.13
N TYR A 49 3.61 5.16 9.16
CA TYR A 49 2.94 5.64 7.95
C TYR A 49 1.48 5.20 7.90
N SER A 50 0.58 6.06 7.39
CA SER A 50 -0.78 5.62 7.06
C SER A 50 -0.71 4.60 5.93
N THR A 51 -1.39 3.46 6.09
CA THR A 51 -1.41 2.38 5.10
C THR A 51 -2.86 2.08 4.74
N PHE A 52 -3.17 2.17 3.45
CA PHE A 52 -4.49 1.93 2.88
C PHE A 52 -4.44 0.73 1.95
N ALA A 53 -5.57 0.04 1.77
CA ALA A 53 -5.72 -1.05 0.83
C ALA A 53 -6.97 -0.90 -0.03
N LEU A 54 -6.84 -1.35 -1.27
CA LEU A 54 -7.86 -1.39 -2.31
C LEU A 54 -7.63 -2.68 -3.12
N GLY A 55 -8.66 -3.45 -3.39
CA GLY A 55 -8.58 -4.67 -4.22
C GLY A 55 -9.66 -4.67 -5.29
N ASP A 56 -9.59 -5.66 -6.18
CA ASP A 56 -10.77 -6.15 -6.92
C ASP A 56 -11.46 -5.06 -7.77
N THR A 57 -10.64 -4.16 -8.29
CA THR A 57 -11.12 -3.06 -9.14
C THR A 57 -11.55 -3.54 -10.52
N HIS A 58 -11.04 -4.69 -10.97
CA HIS A 58 -11.44 -5.34 -12.21
C HIS A 58 -11.57 -4.38 -13.39
N GLY A 59 -10.50 -3.63 -13.68
CA GLY A 59 -10.45 -2.68 -14.80
C GLY A 59 -11.29 -1.40 -14.63
N ASP A 60 -11.92 -1.17 -13.48
CA ASP A 60 -12.68 0.06 -13.19
C ASP A 60 -11.81 1.16 -12.58
N VAL A 61 -10.97 1.74 -13.43
CA VAL A 61 -10.09 2.86 -13.06
C VAL A 61 -10.87 4.10 -12.60
N GLY A 62 -12.11 4.29 -13.06
CA GLY A 62 -12.95 5.43 -12.70
C GLY A 62 -13.31 5.38 -11.22
N GLN A 63 -13.83 4.24 -10.77
CA GLN A 63 -14.16 4.04 -9.36
C GLN A 63 -12.92 4.04 -8.47
N ALA A 64 -11.83 3.39 -8.89
CA ALA A 64 -10.56 3.42 -8.18
C ALA A 64 -10.08 4.87 -7.95
N ARG A 65 -10.14 5.74 -8.98
CA ARG A 65 -9.78 7.16 -8.85
C ARG A 65 -10.70 7.89 -7.87
N ARG A 66 -12.01 7.68 -7.94
CA ARG A 66 -12.99 8.33 -7.02
C ARG A 66 -12.71 7.98 -5.56
N VAL A 67 -12.55 6.70 -5.25
CA VAL A 67 -12.28 6.23 -3.88
C VAL A 67 -10.94 6.76 -3.36
N LEU A 68 -9.89 6.65 -4.18
CA LEU A 68 -8.56 7.15 -3.80
C LEU A 68 -8.55 8.68 -3.64
N ALA A 69 -9.34 9.42 -4.44
CA ALA A 69 -9.48 10.87 -4.31
C ALA A 69 -10.24 11.26 -3.04
N GLY A 70 -11.31 10.54 -2.71
CA GLY A 70 -12.03 10.71 -1.43
C GLY A 70 -11.13 10.48 -0.22
N ALA A 71 -10.19 9.54 -0.32
CA ALA A 71 -9.16 9.29 0.70
C ALA A 71 -7.96 10.27 0.65
N ARG A 72 -7.97 11.25 -0.26
CA ARG A 72 -6.87 12.21 -0.52
C ARG A 72 -5.53 11.54 -0.85
N LEU A 73 -5.57 10.33 -1.41
CA LEU A 73 -4.39 9.61 -1.90
C LEU A 73 -4.03 10.02 -3.33
N VAL A 74 -5.01 10.45 -4.11
CA VAL A 74 -4.82 11.04 -5.43
C VAL A 74 -5.58 12.35 -5.58
N THR A 75 -5.13 13.21 -6.49
CA THR A 75 -5.89 14.38 -6.96
C THR A 75 -7.10 13.94 -7.78
N THR A 76 -8.04 14.84 -8.07
CA THR A 76 -9.16 14.59 -9.01
C THR A 76 -8.68 14.13 -10.40
N ARG A 77 -7.51 14.60 -10.85
CA ARG A 77 -6.84 14.16 -12.09
C ARG A 77 -6.08 12.82 -11.99
N GLY A 78 -6.17 12.10 -10.86
CA GLY A 78 -5.50 10.81 -10.66
C GLY A 78 -3.98 10.88 -10.41
N ARG A 79 -3.42 12.02 -9.99
CA ARG A 79 -2.00 12.13 -9.59
C ARG A 79 -1.82 11.85 -8.10
N TRP A 80 -0.70 11.28 -7.68
CA TRP A 80 -0.43 10.99 -6.27
C TRP A 80 -0.47 12.26 -5.42
N ALA A 81 -1.30 12.25 -4.38
CA ALA A 81 -1.43 13.30 -3.37
C ALA A 81 -1.26 12.75 -1.93
N GLY A 82 -1.07 11.44 -1.76
CA GLY A 82 -0.99 10.77 -0.47
C GLY A 82 0.28 11.06 0.36
N GLY A 83 1.18 11.92 -0.13
CA GLY A 83 2.44 12.27 0.53
C GLY A 83 3.27 11.02 0.87
N LYS A 84 3.59 10.84 2.16
CA LYS A 84 4.33 9.69 2.68
C LYS A 84 3.46 8.44 2.97
N SER A 85 2.17 8.47 2.63
CA SER A 85 1.28 7.33 2.86
C SER A 85 1.68 6.12 2.01
N ARG A 86 1.14 4.97 2.39
CA ARG A 86 1.27 3.70 1.67
C ARG A 86 -0.10 3.28 1.15
N LEU A 87 -0.15 2.87 -0.10
CA LEU A 87 -1.32 2.23 -0.71
C LEU A 87 -0.94 0.81 -1.11
N VAL A 88 -1.81 -0.14 -0.83
CA VAL A 88 -1.72 -1.53 -1.31
C VAL A 88 -2.86 -1.76 -2.29
N LEU A 89 -2.53 -2.25 -3.47
CA LEU A 89 -3.46 -2.78 -4.45
C LEU A 89 -3.44 -4.31 -4.33
N VAL A 90 -4.49 -4.90 -3.76
CA VAL A 90 -4.56 -6.31 -3.32
C VAL A 90 -5.11 -7.20 -4.44
N GLY A 91 -4.44 -7.20 -5.59
CA GLY A 91 -4.79 -8.06 -6.74
C GLY A 91 -6.07 -7.67 -7.47
N ASP A 92 -6.34 -8.39 -8.56
CA ASP A 92 -7.54 -8.28 -9.39
C ASP A 92 -7.86 -6.87 -9.87
N LEU A 93 -6.84 -6.24 -10.46
CA LEU A 93 -6.92 -4.95 -11.11
C LEU A 93 -7.46 -5.02 -12.54
N VAL A 94 -7.56 -6.22 -13.10
CA VAL A 94 -7.85 -6.47 -14.52
C VAL A 94 -9.03 -7.43 -14.70
N ASN A 95 -9.47 -7.55 -15.95
CA ASN A 95 -10.61 -8.37 -16.41
C ASN A 95 -11.95 -7.90 -15.80
N LYS A 96 -13.07 -8.45 -16.28
CA LYS A 96 -14.47 -8.03 -16.00
C LYS A 96 -14.83 -6.63 -16.48
N GLY A 97 -14.06 -5.60 -16.13
CA GLY A 97 -14.24 -4.24 -16.60
C GLY A 97 -13.58 -3.96 -17.96
N SER A 98 -13.90 -2.78 -18.50
CA SER A 98 -13.52 -2.41 -19.87
C SER A 98 -12.14 -1.75 -20.00
N ARG A 99 -11.46 -1.40 -18.90
CA ARG A 99 -10.24 -0.56 -18.91
C ARG A 99 -9.06 -1.19 -18.14
N SER A 100 -8.87 -2.51 -18.26
CA SER A 100 -7.81 -3.27 -17.55
C SER A 100 -6.42 -2.66 -17.70
N LEU A 101 -5.98 -2.39 -18.94
CA LEU A 101 -4.63 -1.84 -19.17
C LEU A 101 -4.47 -0.41 -18.67
N GLU A 102 -5.54 0.39 -18.68
CA GLU A 102 -5.51 1.71 -18.07
C GLU A 102 -5.34 1.60 -16.55
N MET A 103 -6.02 0.66 -15.90
CA MET A 103 -5.88 0.41 -14.47
C MET A 103 -4.46 -0.01 -14.11
N LEU A 104 -3.83 -0.90 -14.88
CA LEU A 104 -2.42 -1.29 -14.69
C LEU A 104 -1.46 -0.10 -14.88
N ARG A 105 -1.64 0.70 -15.94
CA ARG A 105 -0.81 1.90 -16.19
C ARG A 105 -0.99 2.94 -15.08
N PHE A 106 -2.21 3.11 -14.59
CA PHE A 106 -2.53 3.97 -13.45
C PHE A 106 -1.80 3.50 -12.19
N ALA A 107 -1.89 2.22 -11.84
CA ALA A 107 -1.18 1.64 -10.70
C ALA A 107 0.35 1.80 -10.80
N ARG A 108 0.93 1.55 -11.99
CA ARG A 108 2.36 1.74 -12.27
C ARG A 108 2.78 3.20 -12.15
N SER A 109 1.99 4.12 -12.70
CA SER A 109 2.23 5.56 -12.63
C SER A 109 2.19 6.06 -11.18
N LEU A 110 1.16 5.68 -10.42
CA LEU A 110 1.05 6.01 -8.99
C LEU A 110 2.22 5.45 -8.18
N SER A 111 2.69 4.24 -8.48
CA SER A 111 3.88 3.66 -7.82
C SER A 111 5.12 4.55 -7.97
N THR A 112 5.34 5.09 -9.17
CA THR A 112 6.45 6.01 -9.45
C THR A 112 6.27 7.34 -8.72
N GLN A 113 5.09 7.94 -8.80
CA GLN A 113 4.80 9.24 -8.17
C GLN A 113 4.87 9.17 -6.64
N ALA A 114 4.30 8.12 -6.03
CA ALA A 114 4.35 7.90 -4.60
C ALA A 114 5.80 7.76 -4.12
N ARG A 115 6.64 7.01 -4.84
CA ARG A 115 8.05 6.86 -4.50
C ARG A 115 8.78 8.20 -4.47
N ARG A 116 8.55 9.07 -5.46
CA ARG A 116 9.13 10.43 -5.54
C ARG A 116 8.67 11.32 -4.38
N ALA A 117 7.43 11.19 -3.94
CA ALA A 117 6.87 11.94 -2.81
C ALA A 117 7.21 11.35 -1.42
N GLY A 118 8.02 10.29 -1.35
CA GLY A 118 8.36 9.60 -0.10
C GLY A 118 7.27 8.66 0.43
N GLY A 119 6.21 8.42 -0.34
CA GLY A 119 5.21 7.38 -0.13
C GLY A 119 5.54 6.09 -0.87
N ARG A 120 4.61 5.14 -0.89
CA ARG A 120 4.72 3.87 -1.63
C ARG A 120 3.36 3.39 -2.13
N VAL A 121 3.33 2.81 -3.32
CA VAL A 121 2.23 1.95 -3.77
C VAL A 121 2.80 0.54 -3.92
N HIS A 122 2.15 -0.43 -3.28
CA HIS A 122 2.44 -1.85 -3.38
C HIS A 122 1.35 -2.47 -4.24
N VAL A 123 1.72 -3.20 -5.30
CA VAL A 123 0.77 -3.85 -6.19
C VAL A 123 1.01 -5.34 -6.09
N LEU A 124 0.03 -6.08 -5.59
CA LEU A 124 0.06 -7.54 -5.51
C LEU A 124 -0.61 -8.15 -6.74
N LEU A 125 -0.24 -9.38 -7.07
CA LEU A 125 -0.96 -10.21 -8.03
C LEU A 125 -2.24 -10.76 -7.38
N GLY A 126 -3.35 -10.70 -8.10
CA GLY A 126 -4.50 -11.57 -7.89
C GLY A 126 -4.45 -12.77 -8.84
N ASN A 127 -5.58 -13.45 -9.01
CA ASN A 127 -5.69 -14.56 -9.97
C ASN A 127 -5.90 -14.02 -11.40
N HIS A 128 -6.54 -12.87 -11.58
CA HIS A 128 -6.81 -12.32 -12.91
C HIS A 128 -5.55 -11.78 -13.63
N GLU A 129 -4.51 -11.33 -12.91
CA GLU A 129 -3.25 -10.90 -13.53
C GLU A 129 -2.48 -12.04 -14.22
N PRO A 130 -2.22 -13.20 -13.58
CA PRO A 130 -1.64 -14.37 -14.24
C PRO A 130 -2.45 -14.85 -15.45
N LEU A 131 -3.79 -14.83 -15.37
CA LEU A 131 -4.65 -15.21 -16.49
C LEU A 131 -4.49 -14.26 -17.69
N LEU A 132 -4.45 -12.95 -17.45
CA LEU A 132 -4.18 -11.95 -18.49
C LEU A 132 -2.78 -12.12 -19.10
N VAL A 133 -1.76 -12.44 -18.28
CA VAL A 133 -0.40 -12.72 -18.77
C VAL A 133 -0.37 -14.00 -19.62
N ALA A 134 -1.04 -15.07 -19.19
CA ALA A 134 -1.15 -16.30 -19.97
C ALA A 134 -1.80 -16.04 -21.33
N ALA A 135 -2.91 -15.30 -21.34
CA ALA A 135 -3.59 -14.89 -22.57
C ALA A 135 -2.68 -14.02 -23.46
N ALA A 136 -1.99 -13.02 -22.90
CA ALA A 136 -1.08 -12.15 -23.65
C ALA A 136 0.04 -12.96 -24.32
N LEU A 137 0.71 -13.86 -23.58
CA LEU A 137 1.76 -14.73 -24.12
C LEU A 137 1.21 -15.70 -25.18
N ALA A 138 -0.03 -16.18 -25.02
CA ALA A 138 -0.67 -17.00 -26.04
C ALA A 138 -0.96 -16.21 -27.33
N THR A 139 -1.32 -14.93 -27.26
CA THR A 139 -1.55 -14.11 -28.48
C THR A 139 -0.29 -13.91 -29.32
N GLN A 140 0.90 -13.99 -28.72
CA GLN A 140 2.17 -13.83 -29.45
C GLN A 140 2.42 -14.96 -30.46
N LYS A 141 1.72 -16.09 -30.33
CA LYS A 141 1.83 -17.25 -31.23
C LYS A 141 0.85 -17.21 -32.40
N LEU A 142 -0.07 -16.26 -32.40
CA LEU A 142 -1.16 -16.18 -33.37
C LEU A 142 -0.79 -15.32 -34.57
N ASP A 143 -1.22 -15.73 -35.76
CA ASP A 143 -1.05 -14.93 -36.96
C ASP A 143 -2.07 -13.77 -37.03
N ALA A 144 -1.87 -12.83 -37.96
CA ALA A 144 -2.74 -11.67 -38.12
C ALA A 144 -4.20 -12.02 -38.47
N ARG A 145 -4.45 -13.14 -39.16
CA ARG A 145 -5.79 -13.59 -39.55
C ARG A 145 -6.53 -14.17 -38.36
N GLU A 146 -5.88 -15.02 -37.58
CA GLU A 146 -6.38 -15.59 -36.32
C GLU A 146 -6.70 -14.47 -35.32
N LEU A 147 -5.80 -13.50 -35.19
CA LEU A 147 -5.97 -12.31 -34.36
C LEU A 147 -7.22 -11.49 -34.77
N ARG A 148 -7.50 -11.34 -36.07
CA ARG A 148 -8.72 -10.66 -36.56
C ARG A 148 -9.99 -11.49 -36.33
N GLN A 149 -9.92 -12.80 -36.45
CA GLN A 149 -11.05 -13.70 -36.18
C GLN A 149 -11.43 -13.64 -34.69
N LEU A 150 -10.47 -13.74 -33.79
CA LEU A 150 -10.72 -13.65 -32.34
C LEU A 150 -11.33 -12.30 -31.93
N ALA A 151 -10.84 -11.18 -32.49
CA ALA A 151 -11.41 -9.87 -32.22
C ALA A 151 -12.90 -9.77 -32.63
N ARG A 152 -13.27 -10.37 -33.77
CA ARG A 152 -14.67 -10.45 -34.21
C ARG A 152 -15.49 -11.32 -33.27
N HIS A 153 -14.97 -12.48 -32.86
CA HIS A 153 -15.70 -13.39 -31.98
C HIS A 153 -15.94 -12.81 -30.58
N GLN A 154 -14.98 -12.05 -30.04
CA GLN A 154 -15.17 -11.34 -28.78
C GLN A 154 -16.30 -10.30 -28.84
N ARG A 155 -16.59 -9.72 -30.01
CA ARG A 155 -17.72 -8.80 -30.14
C ARG A 155 -19.04 -9.54 -29.88
N ALA A 156 -19.21 -10.73 -30.45
CA ALA A 156 -20.39 -11.56 -30.22
C ALA A 156 -20.51 -12.00 -28.75
N LEU A 157 -19.40 -12.41 -28.13
CA LEU A 157 -19.37 -12.81 -26.72
C LEU A 157 -19.69 -11.63 -25.78
N ARG A 158 -19.30 -10.40 -26.14
CA ARG A 158 -19.68 -9.20 -25.39
C ARG A 158 -21.16 -8.88 -25.50
N THR A 159 -21.76 -9.05 -26.68
CA THR A 159 -23.21 -8.91 -26.85
C THR A 159 -23.96 -9.91 -25.96
N LEU A 160 -23.51 -11.17 -25.94
CA LEU A 160 -24.07 -12.19 -25.06
C LEU A 160 -23.87 -11.81 -23.58
N HIS A 161 -22.69 -11.36 -23.17
CA HIS A 161 -22.44 -10.92 -21.79
C HIS A 161 -23.36 -9.77 -21.35
N ALA A 162 -23.52 -8.76 -22.21
CA ALA A 162 -24.33 -7.59 -21.90
C ALA A 162 -25.81 -7.91 -21.78
N ALA A 163 -26.29 -8.93 -22.51
CA ALA A 163 -27.68 -9.36 -22.47
C ALA A 163 -27.95 -10.43 -21.39
N GLU A 164 -27.04 -11.39 -21.23
CA GLU A 164 -27.20 -12.62 -20.43
C GLU A 164 -25.86 -13.02 -19.77
N PRO A 165 -25.40 -12.28 -18.73
CA PRO A 165 -24.08 -12.49 -18.13
C PRO A 165 -23.92 -13.85 -17.46
N GLU A 166 -24.96 -14.38 -16.83
CA GLU A 166 -24.94 -15.71 -16.20
C GLU A 166 -24.85 -16.84 -17.22
N LEU A 167 -25.50 -16.66 -18.37
CA LEU A 167 -25.44 -17.63 -19.45
C LEU A 167 -24.03 -17.74 -20.02
N LEU A 168 -23.34 -16.61 -20.24
CA LEU A 168 -21.95 -16.63 -20.69
C LEU A 168 -21.02 -17.27 -19.64
N ARG A 169 -21.26 -17.06 -18.34
CA ARG A 169 -20.50 -17.71 -17.26
C ARG A 169 -20.64 -19.23 -17.35
N ALA A 170 -21.87 -19.75 -17.38
CA ALA A 170 -22.13 -21.18 -17.48
C ALA A 170 -21.43 -21.82 -18.70
N LEU A 171 -21.50 -21.16 -19.86
CA LEU A 171 -20.83 -21.62 -21.09
C LEU A 171 -19.31 -21.70 -20.99
N ALA A 172 -18.68 -20.85 -20.19
CA ALA A 172 -17.23 -20.81 -20.08
C ALA A 172 -16.66 -21.85 -19.10
N PHE A 173 -17.50 -22.43 -18.24
CA PHE A 173 -17.12 -23.53 -17.35
C PHE A 173 -17.45 -24.91 -17.92
N ALA A 174 -18.33 -24.99 -18.92
CA ALA A 174 -18.63 -26.24 -19.59
C ALA A 174 -17.46 -26.69 -20.48
N GLU A 175 -16.71 -27.70 -20.02
CA GLU A 175 -15.73 -28.41 -20.83
C GLU A 175 -16.45 -29.30 -21.86
N GLY A 176 -16.82 -28.76 -23.02
CA GLY A 176 -17.53 -29.59 -24.01
C GLY A 176 -18.09 -28.87 -25.22
N SER A 177 -19.01 -29.55 -25.91
CA SER A 177 -19.80 -28.94 -26.98
C SER A 177 -20.79 -27.94 -26.38
N LEU A 178 -21.14 -26.89 -27.14
CA LEU A 178 -22.15 -25.90 -26.74
C LEU A 178 -23.48 -26.55 -26.34
N ALA A 179 -23.82 -27.69 -26.96
CA ALA A 179 -25.02 -28.46 -26.65
C ALA A 179 -24.95 -29.13 -25.27
N ARG A 180 -23.78 -29.66 -24.89
CA ARG A 180 -23.53 -30.23 -23.57
C ARG A 180 -23.53 -29.16 -22.47
N ALA A 181 -22.93 -28.00 -22.75
CA ALA A 181 -22.97 -26.82 -21.88
C ALA A 181 -24.39 -26.30 -21.60
N ILE A 182 -25.27 -26.38 -22.60
CA ILE A 182 -26.69 -26.02 -22.48
C ILE A 182 -27.46 -27.08 -21.68
N ALA A 183 -27.07 -28.35 -21.78
CA ALA A 183 -27.71 -29.47 -21.08
C ALA A 183 -27.27 -29.62 -19.60
N GLU A 184 -26.02 -29.27 -19.27
CA GLU A 184 -25.43 -29.32 -17.91
C GLU A 184 -25.68 -28.03 -17.10
N ALA A 185 -26.32 -27.02 -17.70
CA ALA A 185 -26.72 -25.78 -17.04
C ALA A 185 -27.54 -25.92 -15.73
N PRO A 186 -28.31 -27.00 -15.46
CA PRO A 186 -29.04 -27.16 -14.21
C PRO A 186 -28.15 -27.19 -12.95
N GLU A 187 -26.93 -27.76 -13.01
CA GLU A 187 -26.03 -27.84 -11.84
C GLU A 187 -25.46 -26.47 -11.41
N TYR A 188 -25.58 -25.44 -12.25
CA TYR A 188 -25.09 -24.08 -11.99
C TYR A 188 -26.22 -23.05 -11.77
N GLY A 189 -27.43 -23.49 -11.42
CA GLY A 189 -28.53 -22.63 -10.97
C GLY A 189 -29.47 -22.12 -12.08
N TYR A 190 -29.45 -22.72 -13.28
CA TYR A 190 -30.50 -22.50 -14.29
C TYR A 190 -31.58 -23.59 -14.15
N GLU A 191 -32.53 -23.39 -13.24
CA GLU A 191 -33.64 -24.35 -12.99
C GLU A 191 -34.74 -24.34 -14.08
N ALA A 192 -34.61 -23.52 -15.13
CA ALA A 192 -35.61 -23.38 -16.18
C ALA A 192 -35.04 -23.64 -17.59
N PRO A 193 -35.84 -24.21 -18.52
CA PRO A 193 -35.45 -24.29 -19.92
C PRO A 193 -35.15 -22.88 -20.47
N LEU A 194 -34.07 -22.75 -21.24
CA LEU A 194 -33.64 -21.47 -21.81
C LEU A 194 -34.81 -20.75 -22.49
N THR A 195 -34.91 -19.43 -22.33
CA THR A 195 -35.91 -18.64 -23.05
C THR A 195 -35.62 -18.64 -24.57
N ALA A 196 -36.62 -18.31 -25.39
CA ALA A 196 -36.40 -18.14 -26.84
C ALA A 196 -35.32 -17.08 -27.15
N ARG A 197 -35.26 -16.02 -26.34
CA ARG A 197 -34.23 -14.98 -26.41
C ARG A 197 -32.83 -15.54 -26.12
N GLN A 198 -32.69 -16.32 -25.04
CA GLN A 198 -31.42 -16.94 -24.67
C GLN A 198 -30.95 -17.95 -25.73
N ARG A 199 -31.86 -18.79 -26.26
CA ARG A 199 -31.55 -19.70 -27.37
C ARG A 199 -31.03 -18.96 -28.61
N ARG A 200 -31.65 -17.84 -28.97
CA ARG A 200 -31.21 -17.00 -30.09
C ARG A 200 -29.82 -16.40 -29.85
N LEU A 201 -29.58 -15.80 -28.69
CA LEU A 201 -28.28 -15.22 -28.34
C LEU A 201 -27.16 -16.27 -28.33
N LEU A 202 -27.47 -17.49 -27.85
CA LEU A 202 -26.56 -18.63 -27.91
C LEU A 202 -26.25 -19.05 -29.35
N ALA A 203 -27.27 -19.15 -30.21
CA ALA A 203 -27.07 -19.49 -31.61
C ALA A 203 -26.18 -18.46 -32.33
N GLU A 204 -26.38 -17.17 -32.06
CA GLU A 204 -25.56 -16.08 -32.59
C GLU A 204 -24.11 -16.13 -32.08
N ALA A 205 -23.89 -16.54 -30.82
CA ALA A 205 -22.56 -16.69 -30.22
C ALA A 205 -21.86 -18.04 -30.54
N ALA A 206 -22.61 -19.06 -30.98
CA ALA A 206 -22.14 -20.43 -31.15
C ALA A 206 -21.00 -20.58 -32.16
N LYS A 207 -21.18 -19.99 -33.35
CA LYS A 207 -20.17 -20.02 -34.42
C LYS A 207 -18.90 -19.27 -34.01
N PRO A 208 -18.99 -18.04 -33.47
CA PRO A 208 -17.86 -17.35 -32.87
C PRO A 208 -17.09 -18.15 -31.80
N LEU A 209 -17.81 -18.76 -30.86
CA LEU A 209 -17.20 -19.51 -29.76
C LEU A 209 -16.44 -20.74 -30.28
N ARG A 210 -17.06 -21.55 -31.15
CA ARG A 210 -16.43 -22.73 -31.76
C ARG A 210 -15.18 -22.36 -32.58
N ALA A 211 -15.25 -21.29 -33.35
CA ALA A 211 -14.13 -20.83 -34.16
C ALA A 211 -12.99 -20.30 -33.28
N ALA A 212 -13.28 -19.56 -32.21
CA ALA A 212 -12.28 -19.18 -31.21
C ALA A 212 -11.61 -20.42 -30.58
N LEU A 213 -12.39 -21.37 -30.08
CA LEU A 213 -11.88 -22.61 -29.48
C LEU A 213 -10.99 -23.41 -30.44
N SER A 214 -11.37 -23.51 -31.72
CA SER A 214 -10.58 -24.20 -32.75
C SER A 214 -9.21 -23.55 -32.98
N ILE A 215 -9.16 -22.22 -33.13
CA ILE A 215 -7.89 -21.48 -33.22
C ILE A 215 -7.03 -21.79 -32.00
N MET A 216 -7.62 -21.77 -30.81
CA MET A 216 -6.84 -21.92 -29.58
C MET A 216 -6.38 -23.35 -29.27
N LYS A 217 -7.12 -24.37 -29.72
CA LYS A 217 -6.69 -25.78 -29.67
C LYS A 217 -5.43 -25.99 -30.50
N ARG A 218 -5.33 -25.42 -31.70
CA ARG A 218 -4.13 -25.48 -32.55
C ARG A 218 -2.87 -24.96 -31.85
N HIS A 219 -3.03 -23.98 -30.97
CA HIS A 219 -1.92 -23.34 -30.24
C HIS A 219 -1.71 -23.88 -28.80
N ARG A 220 -2.32 -25.03 -28.46
CA ARG A 220 -2.28 -25.63 -27.10
C ARG A 220 -2.62 -24.62 -25.99
N ALA A 221 -3.54 -23.72 -26.29
CA ALA A 221 -3.97 -22.66 -25.38
C ALA A 221 -5.47 -22.71 -25.09
N GLY A 222 -6.22 -23.66 -25.67
CA GLY A 222 -7.68 -23.78 -25.56
C GLY A 222 -8.23 -23.47 -24.15
N ALA A 223 -7.76 -24.17 -23.12
CA ALA A 223 -8.20 -23.98 -21.73
C ALA A 223 -7.96 -22.56 -21.20
N ILE A 224 -6.76 -22.00 -21.44
CA ILE A 224 -6.41 -20.62 -21.06
C ILE A 224 -7.43 -19.63 -21.62
N TRP A 225 -7.88 -19.87 -22.85
CA TRP A 225 -8.78 -18.97 -23.55
C TRP A 225 -10.22 -19.12 -23.12
N THR A 226 -10.71 -20.34 -22.95
CA THR A 226 -12.03 -20.59 -22.37
C THR A 226 -12.13 -19.90 -21.01
N CYS A 227 -11.13 -20.10 -20.15
CA CYS A 227 -11.08 -19.46 -18.84
C CYS A 227 -10.94 -17.94 -18.93
N PHE A 228 -10.08 -17.40 -19.80
CA PHE A 228 -9.90 -15.95 -19.94
C PHE A 228 -11.19 -15.25 -20.39
N VAL A 229 -11.88 -15.81 -21.38
CA VAL A 229 -13.17 -15.28 -21.86
C VAL A 229 -14.25 -15.43 -20.80
N GLY A 230 -14.32 -16.57 -20.12
CA GLY A 230 -15.27 -16.80 -19.03
C GLY A 230 -15.11 -15.85 -17.86
N ASN A 231 -13.86 -15.46 -17.59
CA ASN A 231 -13.51 -14.45 -16.61
C ASN A 231 -13.62 -13.01 -17.18
N LEU A 232 -14.35 -12.85 -18.28
CA LEU A 232 -14.63 -11.57 -18.93
C LEU A 232 -13.35 -10.81 -19.32
N GLY A 233 -12.32 -11.56 -19.69
CA GLY A 233 -11.08 -11.04 -20.23
C GLY A 233 -11.27 -10.50 -21.64
N ARG A 234 -10.55 -9.43 -21.97
CA ARG A 234 -10.60 -8.80 -23.30
C ARG A 234 -9.35 -9.12 -24.10
N TYR A 235 -9.56 -9.68 -25.28
CA TYR A 235 -8.56 -9.94 -26.31
C TYR A 235 -7.74 -8.69 -26.67
N ASP A 236 -8.39 -7.54 -26.85
CA ASP A 236 -7.68 -6.30 -27.13
C ASP A 236 -6.69 -5.94 -26.00
N ASP A 237 -7.05 -6.22 -24.74
CA ASP A 237 -6.16 -6.03 -23.59
C ASP A 237 -5.01 -7.04 -23.61
N ALA A 238 -5.27 -8.33 -23.86
CA ALA A 238 -4.24 -9.36 -23.93
C ALA A 238 -3.22 -9.06 -25.05
N ARG A 239 -3.71 -8.72 -26.25
CA ARG A 239 -2.87 -8.37 -27.41
C ARG A 239 -2.09 -7.08 -27.18
N ALA A 240 -2.72 -6.06 -26.61
CA ALA A 240 -2.04 -4.80 -26.31
C ALA A 240 -0.99 -4.97 -25.21
N LEU A 241 -1.25 -5.80 -24.18
CA LEU A 241 -0.26 -6.15 -23.16
C LEU A 241 0.92 -6.91 -23.77
N ALA A 242 0.67 -7.85 -24.69
CA ALA A 242 1.70 -8.62 -25.37
C ALA A 242 2.69 -7.74 -26.17
N ARG A 243 2.23 -6.58 -26.65
CA ARG A 243 3.03 -5.57 -27.37
C ARG A 243 3.70 -4.56 -26.44
N ASP A 244 3.13 -4.30 -25.27
CA ASP A 244 3.68 -3.41 -24.25
C ASP A 244 4.65 -4.17 -23.34
N HIS A 245 5.83 -4.51 -23.87
CA HIS A 245 6.85 -5.29 -23.15
C HIS A 245 7.22 -4.71 -21.78
N ASN A 246 7.18 -3.38 -21.66
CA ASN A 246 7.44 -2.68 -20.42
C ASN A 246 6.36 -2.91 -19.37
N LEU A 247 5.08 -2.86 -19.76
CA LEU A 247 3.96 -3.14 -18.86
C LEU A 247 3.88 -4.64 -18.51
N LEU A 248 4.09 -5.52 -19.49
CA LEU A 248 4.11 -6.97 -19.28
C LEU A 248 5.21 -7.38 -18.29
N SER A 249 6.46 -6.94 -18.52
CA SER A 249 7.59 -7.20 -17.61
C SER A 249 7.36 -6.62 -16.21
N TRP A 250 6.77 -5.41 -16.14
CA TRP A 250 6.37 -4.83 -14.85
C TRP A 250 5.35 -5.70 -14.12
N LEU A 251 4.34 -6.23 -14.82
CA LEU A 251 3.31 -7.09 -14.25
C LEU A 251 3.87 -8.44 -13.77
N GLN A 252 4.69 -9.10 -14.60
CA GLN A 252 5.33 -10.39 -14.29
C GLN A 252 6.26 -10.34 -13.07
N THR A 253 6.72 -9.16 -12.67
CA THR A 253 7.61 -8.98 -11.52
C THR A 253 6.89 -8.61 -10.22
N ARG A 254 5.58 -8.37 -10.27
CA ARG A 254 4.79 -8.03 -9.06
C ARG A 254 4.84 -9.17 -8.04
N PRO A 255 4.90 -8.87 -6.74
CA PRO A 255 4.78 -9.87 -5.70
C PRO A 255 3.36 -10.47 -5.68
N LEU A 256 3.28 -11.76 -5.37
CA LEU A 256 2.04 -12.46 -5.05
C LEU A 256 1.53 -12.08 -3.65
N MET A 257 2.44 -11.96 -2.68
CA MET A 257 2.12 -11.69 -1.28
C MET A 257 3.20 -10.86 -0.60
N GLY A 258 2.92 -10.28 0.56
CA GLY A 258 3.91 -9.53 1.33
C GLY A 258 3.46 -9.18 2.74
N THR A 259 4.39 -8.72 3.58
CA THR A 259 4.06 -8.20 4.90
C THR A 259 4.25 -6.68 4.94
N LEU A 260 3.25 -5.97 5.48
CA LEU A 260 3.28 -4.51 5.58
C LEU A 260 2.50 -4.03 6.80
N ALA A 261 3.06 -3.07 7.54
CA ALA A 261 2.42 -2.48 8.72
C ALA A 261 1.97 -3.51 9.79
N GLY A 262 2.62 -4.68 9.84
CA GLY A 262 2.27 -5.77 10.75
C GLY A 262 1.18 -6.71 10.22
N ASP A 263 0.69 -6.51 8.99
CA ASP A 263 -0.29 -7.36 8.33
C ASP A 263 0.36 -8.23 7.25
N LEU A 264 -0.17 -9.43 7.04
CA LEU A 264 0.07 -10.26 5.87
C LEU A 264 -0.93 -9.86 4.77
N LEU A 265 -0.42 -9.61 3.58
CA LEU A 265 -1.18 -9.16 2.42
C LEU A 265 -1.06 -10.21 1.32
N LEU A 266 -2.20 -10.68 0.82
CA LEU A 266 -2.34 -11.64 -0.27
C LEU A 266 -3.70 -11.40 -0.93
N HIS A 267 -3.98 -11.97 -2.09
CA HIS A 267 -5.25 -11.71 -2.79
C HIS A 267 -6.26 -12.84 -2.61
N SER A 268 -5.98 -14.01 -3.19
CA SER A 268 -6.87 -15.17 -3.19
C SER A 268 -6.96 -15.81 -1.80
N ASP A 269 -8.14 -16.29 -1.43
CA ASP A 269 -8.42 -17.04 -0.22
C ASP A 269 -8.10 -18.55 -0.35
N ALA A 270 -7.11 -18.88 -1.16
CA ALA A 270 -6.54 -20.23 -1.37
C ALA A 270 -5.26 -20.49 -0.54
N PRO A 271 -5.33 -20.77 0.79
CA PRO A 271 -4.14 -20.92 1.64
C PRO A 271 -3.15 -21.98 1.15
N LYS A 272 -3.66 -23.13 0.67
CA LYS A 272 -2.85 -24.24 0.14
C LYS A 272 -2.01 -23.83 -1.08
N ALA A 273 -2.51 -22.89 -1.89
CA ALA A 273 -1.81 -22.38 -3.06
C ALA A 273 -0.49 -21.70 -2.66
N TYR A 274 -0.54 -20.83 -1.64
CA TYR A 274 0.65 -20.13 -1.15
C TYR A 274 1.66 -21.11 -0.54
N GLU A 275 1.20 -22.11 0.22
CA GLU A 275 2.05 -23.15 0.80
C GLU A 275 2.76 -23.99 -0.28
N THR A 276 2.05 -24.30 -1.36
CA THR A 276 2.58 -25.00 -2.55
C THR A 276 3.63 -24.16 -3.25
N LEU A 277 3.42 -22.84 -3.30
CA LEU A 277 4.34 -21.92 -3.97
C LEU A 277 5.64 -21.67 -3.18
N GLY A 278 5.60 -21.72 -1.85
CA GLY A 278 6.81 -21.70 -1.04
C GLY A 278 6.57 -21.51 0.46
N LYS A 279 7.54 -21.92 1.27
CA LYS A 279 7.47 -21.88 2.75
C LYS A 279 7.75 -20.51 3.37
N THR A 280 8.12 -19.50 2.58
CA THR A 280 8.32 -18.12 3.03
C THR A 280 7.76 -17.15 2.01
N VAL A 281 7.48 -15.90 2.45
CA VAL A 281 7.02 -14.84 1.54
C VAL A 281 7.97 -14.66 0.36
N LEU A 282 9.28 -14.75 0.61
CA LEU A 282 10.29 -14.61 -0.44
C LEU A 282 10.28 -15.77 -1.44
N SER A 283 10.21 -17.02 -0.96
CA SER A 283 10.23 -18.20 -1.82
C SER A 283 8.97 -18.33 -2.66
N ALA A 284 7.79 -18.06 -2.07
CA ALA A 284 6.51 -18.04 -2.79
C ALA A 284 6.51 -16.98 -3.90
N ASN A 285 6.92 -15.74 -3.60
CA ASN A 285 7.05 -14.68 -4.60
C ASN A 285 8.05 -15.01 -5.71
N ARG A 286 9.17 -15.67 -5.38
CA ARG A 286 10.17 -16.09 -6.36
C ARG A 286 9.59 -17.15 -7.30
N ARG A 287 8.83 -18.12 -6.77
CA ARG A 287 8.17 -19.15 -7.59
C ARG A 287 7.09 -18.56 -8.49
N ALA A 288 6.22 -17.71 -7.95
CA ALA A 288 5.21 -16.99 -8.72
C ALA A 288 5.83 -16.20 -9.89
N ARG A 289 6.91 -15.45 -9.64
CA ARG A 289 7.64 -14.73 -10.69
C ARG A 289 8.19 -15.64 -11.79
N ARG A 290 8.66 -16.85 -11.45
CA ARG A 290 9.12 -17.82 -12.46
C ARG A 290 7.97 -18.34 -13.30
N LEU A 291 6.85 -18.68 -12.67
CA LEU A 291 5.64 -19.14 -13.36
C LEU A 291 5.11 -18.09 -14.34
N MET A 292 5.08 -16.82 -13.93
CA MET A 292 4.63 -15.70 -14.77
C MET A 292 5.42 -15.50 -16.08
N ARG A 293 6.60 -16.11 -16.25
CA ARG A 293 7.44 -15.96 -17.45
C ARG A 293 6.92 -16.74 -18.66
N THR A 294 6.14 -17.79 -18.45
CA THR A 294 5.66 -18.65 -19.54
C THR A 294 4.15 -18.67 -19.58
N GLN A 295 3.58 -18.89 -20.76
CA GLN A 295 2.13 -19.02 -20.95
C GLN A 295 1.53 -20.08 -20.01
N ARG A 296 2.13 -21.28 -19.98
CA ARG A 296 1.65 -22.40 -19.14
C ARG A 296 1.83 -22.11 -17.66
N GLY A 297 2.98 -21.56 -17.26
CA GLY A 297 3.25 -21.23 -15.87
C GLY A 297 2.32 -20.15 -15.34
N ALA A 298 2.05 -19.11 -16.12
CA ALA A 298 1.11 -18.06 -15.75
C ALA A 298 -0.32 -18.61 -15.58
N TYR A 299 -0.75 -19.53 -16.46
CA TYR A 299 -2.03 -20.20 -16.30
C TYR A 299 -2.08 -21.12 -15.08
N GLN A 300 -1.01 -21.89 -14.82
CA GLN A 300 -0.89 -22.71 -13.60
C GLN A 300 -0.98 -21.84 -12.34
N LEU A 301 -0.39 -20.64 -12.35
CA LEU A 301 -0.50 -19.71 -11.22
C LEU A 301 -1.94 -19.17 -11.07
N PHE A 302 -2.65 -18.90 -12.16
CA PHE A 302 -4.07 -18.57 -12.10
C PHE A 302 -4.86 -19.69 -11.43
N ASP A 303 -4.72 -20.91 -11.93
CA ASP A 303 -5.43 -22.11 -11.45
C ASP A 303 -5.21 -22.39 -9.96
N LEU A 304 -3.97 -22.23 -9.48
CA LEU A 304 -3.68 -22.33 -8.05
C LEU A 304 -4.43 -21.29 -7.20
N LEU A 305 -4.79 -20.14 -7.76
CA LEU A 305 -5.37 -19.01 -7.03
C LEU A 305 -6.90 -18.90 -7.19
N THR A 306 -7.58 -19.91 -7.75
CA THR A 306 -9.03 -19.87 -7.97
C THR A 306 -9.87 -20.47 -6.85
N ASP A 307 -9.28 -21.20 -5.89
CA ASP A 307 -10.04 -21.70 -4.73
C ASP A 307 -10.67 -20.54 -3.95
N ARG A 308 -11.90 -20.76 -3.47
CA ARG A 308 -12.70 -19.78 -2.71
C ARG A 308 -13.05 -20.30 -1.31
N GLY A 309 -13.25 -19.37 -0.37
CA GLY A 309 -13.71 -19.67 0.99
C GLY A 309 -12.66 -20.29 1.91
N GLY A 310 -11.44 -20.53 1.43
CA GLY A 310 -10.39 -21.23 2.20
C GLY A 310 -9.92 -20.49 3.45
N LEU A 311 -10.22 -19.19 3.57
CA LEU A 311 -9.88 -18.35 4.73
C LEU A 311 -11.04 -18.12 5.71
N GLU A 312 -12.22 -18.68 5.49
CA GLU A 312 -13.33 -18.56 6.44
C GLU A 312 -13.03 -19.23 7.79
N ARG A 313 -12.23 -20.30 7.75
CA ARG A 313 -11.81 -21.06 8.94
C ARG A 313 -10.60 -20.41 9.60
N ASP A 314 -10.70 -20.08 10.89
CA ASP A 314 -9.61 -19.43 11.65
C ASP A 314 -8.31 -20.27 11.73
N LYS A 315 -8.42 -21.60 11.59
CA LYS A 315 -7.25 -22.49 11.49
C LYS A 315 -6.36 -22.13 10.29
N ALA A 316 -6.95 -21.91 9.12
CA ALA A 316 -6.19 -21.55 7.91
C ALA A 316 -5.51 -20.17 8.07
N VAL A 317 -6.23 -19.20 8.63
CA VAL A 317 -5.68 -17.87 8.96
C VAL A 317 -4.50 -17.99 9.93
N SER A 318 -4.63 -18.85 10.95
CA SER A 318 -3.56 -19.09 11.92
C SER A 318 -2.33 -19.72 11.30
N THR A 319 -2.50 -20.72 10.43
CA THR A 319 -1.41 -21.37 9.69
C THR A 319 -0.66 -20.34 8.84
N LEU A 320 -1.38 -19.54 8.03
CA LEU A 320 -0.75 -18.54 7.19
C LEU A 320 0.06 -17.51 8.00
N LEU A 321 -0.50 -17.02 9.12
CA LEU A 321 0.20 -16.07 9.98
C LEU A 321 1.42 -16.68 10.66
N ALA A 322 1.37 -17.97 11.02
CA ALA A 322 2.51 -18.69 11.57
C ALA A 322 3.62 -18.90 10.52
N THR A 323 3.27 -19.26 9.29
CA THR A 323 4.23 -19.52 8.21
C THR A 323 4.85 -18.25 7.63
N TYR A 324 4.03 -17.23 7.38
CA TYR A 324 4.46 -16.04 6.63
C TYR A 324 4.64 -14.79 7.48
N GLY A 325 4.25 -14.86 8.76
CA GLY A 325 4.28 -13.74 9.69
C GLY A 325 3.14 -12.76 9.49
N GLY A 326 3.02 -11.82 10.42
CA GLY A 326 1.93 -10.84 10.46
C GLY A 326 0.96 -11.10 11.61
N GLN A 327 0.09 -10.14 11.85
CA GLN A 327 -0.90 -10.18 12.92
C GLN A 327 -2.32 -10.36 12.38
N ARG A 328 -2.56 -9.97 11.12
CA ARG A 328 -3.83 -10.15 10.39
C ARG A 328 -3.53 -10.51 8.94
N VAL A 329 -4.44 -11.23 8.31
CA VAL A 329 -4.47 -11.44 6.86
C VAL A 329 -5.42 -10.41 6.25
N ILE A 330 -4.95 -9.68 5.25
CA ILE A 330 -5.76 -8.79 4.41
C ILE A 330 -5.82 -9.42 3.02
N HIS A 331 -7.03 -9.67 2.52
CA HIS A 331 -7.26 -10.33 1.24
C HIS A 331 -8.48 -9.79 0.49
N GLY A 332 -8.69 -10.23 -0.75
CA GLY A 332 -9.87 -9.95 -1.58
C GLY A 332 -10.41 -11.25 -2.18
N HIS A 333 -10.71 -11.25 -3.48
CA HIS A 333 -11.10 -12.40 -4.31
C HIS A 333 -12.55 -12.89 -4.16
N THR A 334 -13.04 -13.00 -2.92
CA THR A 334 -14.40 -13.47 -2.62
C THR A 334 -15.31 -12.29 -2.34
N PRO A 335 -16.14 -11.87 -3.32
CA PRO A 335 -16.90 -10.64 -3.22
C PRO A 335 -17.98 -10.73 -2.14
N HIS A 336 -18.19 -9.61 -1.45
CA HIS A 336 -19.29 -9.44 -0.50
C HIS A 336 -19.98 -8.08 -0.68
N GLU A 337 -21.24 -7.99 -0.25
CA GLU A 337 -22.03 -6.75 -0.41
C GLU A 337 -21.89 -5.74 0.75
N ARG A 338 -21.15 -6.12 1.80
CA ARG A 338 -20.95 -5.23 2.97
C ARG A 338 -20.22 -3.95 2.60
N ARG A 339 -20.65 -2.84 3.22
CA ARG A 339 -19.89 -1.57 3.20
C ARG A 339 -18.73 -1.66 4.21
N GLY A 340 -17.52 -1.42 3.74
CA GLY A 340 -16.29 -1.71 4.49
C GLY A 340 -15.88 -3.20 4.44
N PRO A 341 -14.83 -3.61 5.17
CA PRO A 341 -14.32 -4.97 5.09
C PRO A 341 -15.20 -5.97 5.83
N LEU A 342 -15.26 -7.21 5.34
CA LEU A 342 -15.75 -8.34 6.13
C LEU A 342 -14.64 -8.81 7.07
N VAL A 343 -14.91 -8.76 8.37
CA VAL A 343 -13.91 -9.01 9.42
C VAL A 343 -14.26 -10.31 10.16
N SER A 344 -13.28 -11.20 10.35
CA SER A 344 -13.50 -12.42 11.15
C SER A 344 -13.75 -12.10 12.62
N ALA A 345 -14.37 -13.02 13.36
CA ALA A 345 -14.72 -12.83 14.77
C ALA A 345 -13.53 -12.39 15.67
N ARG A 346 -12.33 -12.93 15.41
CA ARG A 346 -11.09 -12.58 16.13
C ARG A 346 -10.36 -11.36 15.55
N ALA A 347 -10.93 -10.69 14.55
CA ALA A 347 -10.33 -9.59 13.79
C ALA A 347 -8.93 -9.89 13.20
N ARG A 348 -8.66 -11.17 12.92
CA ARG A 348 -7.40 -11.67 12.34
C ARG A 348 -7.45 -11.80 10.82
N ARG A 349 -8.64 -11.71 10.20
CA ARG A 349 -8.84 -11.68 8.75
C ARG A 349 -9.71 -10.49 8.39
N LEU A 350 -9.29 -9.71 7.40
CA LEU A 350 -10.09 -8.69 6.75
C LEU A 350 -10.15 -9.01 5.26
N ASP A 351 -11.34 -9.34 4.80
CA ASP A 351 -11.68 -9.36 3.38
C ASP A 351 -12.02 -7.93 2.96
N ILE A 352 -11.42 -7.48 1.87
CA ILE A 352 -11.64 -6.13 1.34
C ILE A 352 -12.33 -6.16 -0.03
N ASP A 353 -12.71 -7.32 -0.56
CA ASP A 353 -13.49 -7.39 -1.80
C ASP A 353 -14.96 -7.05 -1.53
N GLY A 354 -15.21 -5.75 -1.38
CA GLY A 354 -16.56 -5.22 -1.30
C GLY A 354 -17.29 -5.19 -2.64
N SER A 355 -16.84 -5.89 -3.69
CA SER A 355 -17.48 -5.81 -5.02
C SER A 355 -17.43 -4.39 -5.61
N LEU A 356 -16.26 -3.74 -5.54
CA LEU A 356 -16.10 -2.33 -5.93
C LEU A 356 -16.27 -2.07 -7.43
N SER A 357 -15.97 -3.06 -8.27
CA SER A 357 -15.98 -2.89 -9.71
C SER A 357 -17.39 -2.67 -10.27
N ASN A 358 -17.49 -1.93 -11.39
CA ASN A 358 -18.73 -1.73 -12.14
C ASN A 358 -19.52 -3.01 -12.46
N ALA A 359 -18.87 -4.17 -12.52
CA ALA A 359 -19.53 -5.45 -12.76
C ALA A 359 -20.49 -5.86 -11.63
N PHE A 360 -20.40 -5.24 -10.45
CA PHE A 360 -21.22 -5.55 -9.27
C PHE A 360 -21.95 -4.31 -8.69
N GLY A 361 -21.99 -3.20 -9.45
CA GLY A 361 -22.68 -1.96 -9.06
C GLY A 361 -21.79 -0.92 -8.35
N HIS A 362 -22.25 0.33 -8.35
CA HIS A 362 -21.46 1.48 -7.85
C HIS A 362 -21.75 1.78 -6.37
N ASP A 363 -20.79 1.53 -5.48
CA ASP A 363 -20.81 2.05 -4.11
C ASP A 363 -19.39 2.44 -3.62
N PRO A 364 -19.09 3.73 -3.40
CA PRO A 364 -17.78 4.16 -2.92
C PRO A 364 -17.45 3.71 -1.50
N GLY A 365 -18.41 3.23 -0.72
CA GLY A 365 -18.20 2.65 0.61
C GLY A 365 -17.65 1.23 0.61
N ARG A 366 -17.58 0.58 -0.56
CA ARG A 366 -17.12 -0.80 -0.74
C ARG A 366 -15.62 -0.84 -1.15
N GLY A 367 -14.92 -1.94 -0.89
CA GLY A 367 -13.63 -2.22 -1.52
C GLY A 367 -12.37 -1.50 -0.99
N PHE A 368 -12.51 -0.55 -0.05
CA PHE A 368 -11.40 0.29 0.41
C PHE A 368 -11.32 0.41 1.92
N VAL A 369 -10.10 0.32 2.45
CA VAL A 369 -9.86 0.35 3.90
C VAL A 369 -8.57 1.07 4.27
N LEU A 370 -8.60 1.75 5.42
CA LEU A 370 -7.40 2.19 6.12
C LEU A 370 -6.96 1.06 7.06
N LEU A 371 -5.85 0.40 6.71
CA LEU A 371 -5.30 -0.70 7.51
C LEU A 371 -4.58 -0.22 8.76
N ALA A 372 -3.81 0.87 8.62
CA ALA A 372 -2.99 1.40 9.69
C ALA A 372 -2.95 2.93 9.65
N ARG A 373 -3.27 3.59 10.76
CA ARG A 373 -3.18 5.04 10.93
C ARG A 373 -1.76 5.44 11.27
N ARG A 374 -1.25 6.49 10.61
CA ARG A 374 -0.06 7.20 11.08
C ARG A 374 -0.31 7.65 12.53
N PRO A 375 0.57 7.31 13.49
CA PRO A 375 0.38 7.73 14.86
C PRO A 375 0.50 9.25 14.98
N ARG A 376 -0.25 9.83 15.94
CA ARG A 376 -0.11 11.24 16.31
C ARG A 376 1.32 11.54 16.74
N THR A 377 1.81 12.73 16.40
CA THR A 377 3.14 13.17 16.83
C THR A 377 3.14 13.37 18.36
N PRO A 378 3.99 12.65 19.11
CA PRO A 378 4.08 12.85 20.55
C PRO A 378 4.45 14.28 20.91
N SER A 379 3.84 14.80 21.97
CA SER A 379 4.14 16.15 22.48
C SER A 379 5.32 16.17 23.44
N LYS A 380 5.47 15.13 24.28
CA LYS A 380 6.35 15.12 25.45
C LYS A 380 7.73 14.51 25.17
N THR A 381 8.76 15.12 25.75
CA THR A 381 10.12 14.56 25.91
C THR A 381 10.31 14.04 27.33
N ALA A 382 11.21 13.07 27.54
CA ALA A 382 11.55 12.55 28.86
C ALA A 382 13.03 12.13 28.91
N ARG A 383 13.57 11.85 30.10
CA ARG A 383 14.84 11.11 30.21
C ARG A 383 14.65 9.67 29.71
N ALA A 384 15.69 9.11 29.11
CA ALA A 384 15.74 7.70 28.73
C ALA A 384 15.75 6.81 29.98
N LYS A 385 15.27 5.57 29.82
CA LYS A 385 15.33 4.50 30.81
C LYS A 385 16.08 3.33 30.18
N ALA A 386 16.57 2.39 30.99
CA ALA A 386 17.24 1.18 30.50
C ALA A 386 16.40 0.42 29.46
N SER A 387 15.08 0.38 29.63
CA SER A 387 14.15 -0.26 28.69
C SER A 387 14.04 0.43 27.32
N ASP A 388 14.57 1.64 27.15
CA ASP A 388 14.63 2.31 25.85
C ASP A 388 15.88 1.93 25.03
N LEU A 389 16.88 1.30 25.64
CA LEU A 389 18.20 1.07 25.03
C LEU A 389 18.11 0.35 23.68
N ASP A 390 17.28 -0.69 23.60
CA ASP A 390 17.04 -1.42 22.35
C ASP A 390 16.41 -0.53 21.27
N ALA A 391 15.50 0.35 21.66
CA ALA A 391 14.84 1.24 20.71
C ALA A 391 15.82 2.32 20.22
N ILE A 392 16.61 2.91 21.11
CA ILE A 392 17.63 3.92 20.79
C ILE A 392 18.69 3.31 19.86
N TYR A 393 19.23 2.14 20.20
CA TYR A 393 20.20 1.45 19.35
C TYR A 393 19.68 1.19 17.92
N GLN A 394 18.39 0.87 17.78
CA GLN A 394 17.77 0.71 16.47
C GLN A 394 17.55 2.03 15.72
N ILE A 395 17.38 3.14 16.43
CA ILE A 395 17.27 4.49 15.84
C ILE A 395 18.64 4.92 15.30
N GLU A 396 19.68 4.76 16.11
CA GLU A 396 21.09 5.06 15.81
C GLU A 396 21.54 4.35 14.52
N ARG A 397 21.41 3.02 14.50
CA ARG A 397 21.77 2.19 13.33
C ARG A 397 21.01 2.52 12.03
N ARG A 398 19.88 3.20 12.12
CA ARG A 398 19.06 3.63 10.97
C ARG A 398 19.30 5.10 10.60
N SER A 399 20.01 5.83 11.44
CA SER A 399 20.21 7.27 11.30
C SER A 399 21.64 7.63 10.91
N PHE A 400 22.62 6.82 11.31
CA PHE A 400 24.03 7.05 11.06
C PHE A 400 24.66 5.92 10.25
N SER A 401 25.85 6.20 9.70
CA SER A 401 26.66 5.18 9.04
C SER A 401 27.09 4.11 10.06
N ARG A 402 27.59 2.97 9.59
CA ARG A 402 28.10 1.93 10.51
C ARG A 402 29.28 2.44 11.36
N MET A 403 30.06 3.38 10.83
CA MET A 403 31.24 3.93 11.50
C MET A 403 30.87 5.01 12.52
N ASP A 404 29.79 5.76 12.28
CA ASP A 404 29.36 6.85 13.17
C ASP A 404 28.31 6.41 14.21
N ALA A 405 27.64 5.28 14.00
CA ALA A 405 26.61 4.79 14.92
C ALA A 405 27.24 4.21 16.19
N TYR A 406 26.81 4.68 17.35
CA TYR A 406 27.26 4.12 18.63
C TYR A 406 26.86 2.65 18.79
N ASP A 407 27.77 1.87 19.37
CA ASP A 407 27.46 0.53 19.83
C ASP A 407 26.50 0.55 21.03
N LYS A 408 25.83 -0.59 21.27
CA LYS A 408 24.81 -0.70 22.32
C LYS A 408 25.39 -0.54 23.74
N LYS A 409 26.63 -0.94 24.00
CA LYS A 409 27.29 -0.81 25.30
C LYS A 409 27.60 0.65 25.61
N SER A 410 28.10 1.40 24.63
CA SER A 410 28.35 2.84 24.73
C SER A 410 27.06 3.63 24.96
N LEU A 411 25.99 3.33 24.22
CA LEU A 411 24.67 3.89 24.50
C LEU A 411 24.13 3.53 25.89
N GLY A 412 24.42 2.31 26.37
CA GLY A 412 24.05 1.87 27.72
C GLY A 412 24.69 2.72 28.81
N ARG A 413 25.97 3.08 28.65
CA ARG A 413 26.69 3.97 29.56
C ARG A 413 26.12 5.40 29.56
N LEU A 414 25.69 5.89 28.40
CA LEU A 414 25.16 7.24 28.20
C LEU A 414 23.64 7.35 28.45
N ILE A 415 22.97 6.27 28.85
CA ILE A 415 21.50 6.25 28.97
C ILE A 415 20.97 7.30 29.96
N GLY A 416 21.71 7.57 31.05
CA GLY A 416 21.37 8.60 32.03
C GLY A 416 21.45 10.03 31.49
N GLN A 417 22.27 10.24 30.46
CA GLN A 417 22.47 11.50 29.76
C GLN A 417 21.78 11.51 28.38
N THR A 418 20.65 10.79 28.27
CA THR A 418 19.87 10.73 27.04
C THR A 418 18.45 11.24 27.26
N PHE A 419 17.97 12.12 26.38
CA PHE A 419 16.56 12.47 26.26
C PHE A 419 15.90 11.68 25.14
N VAL A 420 14.64 11.32 25.31
CA VAL A 420 13.84 10.59 24.32
C VAL A 420 12.47 11.20 24.11
N VAL A 421 11.91 10.95 22.92
CA VAL A 421 10.48 11.05 22.65
C VAL A 421 9.93 9.64 22.48
N ARG A 422 8.83 9.32 23.17
CA ARG A 422 8.17 8.01 23.08
C ARG A 422 6.86 8.08 22.30
N ALA A 423 6.56 7.04 21.54
CA ALA A 423 5.26 6.80 20.93
C ALA A 423 4.84 5.35 21.15
N GLY A 424 3.64 5.13 21.68
CA GLY A 424 3.18 3.79 22.05
C GLY A 424 4.11 3.09 23.05
N GLY A 425 4.65 3.85 24.01
CA GLY A 425 5.58 3.33 25.03
C GLY A 425 7.04 3.14 24.57
N ARG A 426 7.33 3.18 23.27
CA ARG A 426 8.68 2.95 22.72
C ARG A 426 9.38 4.25 22.30
N ALA A 427 10.69 4.38 22.53
CA ALA A 427 11.47 5.51 22.01
C ALA A 427 11.44 5.55 20.47
N VAL A 428 11.25 6.75 19.91
CA VAL A 428 11.19 7.02 18.46
C VAL A 428 12.11 8.14 17.99
N ALA A 429 12.71 8.86 18.95
CA ALA A 429 13.76 9.84 18.76
C ALA A 429 14.53 9.99 20.07
N ASP A 430 15.79 10.37 19.97
CA ASP A 430 16.71 10.48 21.09
C ASP A 430 17.73 11.61 20.86
N LEU A 431 18.26 12.12 21.97
CA LEU A 431 19.34 13.09 22.02
C LEU A 431 20.26 12.71 23.17
N VAL A 432 21.51 12.41 22.85
CA VAL A 432 22.57 12.09 23.80
C VAL A 432 23.39 13.34 24.03
N TYR A 433 23.70 13.63 25.29
CA TYR A 433 24.45 14.82 25.66
C TYR A 433 25.50 14.53 26.73
N GLU A 434 26.43 15.47 26.90
CA GLU A 434 27.35 15.54 28.02
C GLU A 434 27.50 17.00 28.47
N ILE A 435 27.94 17.21 29.71
CA ILE A 435 28.38 18.54 30.14
C ILE A 435 29.90 18.56 30.00
N ASP A 436 30.36 19.37 29.07
CA ASP A 436 31.78 19.56 28.76
C ASP A 436 32.25 20.93 29.23
N ASN A 437 33.42 20.96 29.86
CA ASN A 437 34.05 22.18 30.36
C ASN A 437 35.30 22.57 29.55
N LYS A 438 35.75 21.73 28.62
CA LYS A 438 37.07 21.86 27.96
C LYS A 438 36.99 22.60 26.63
N THR A 439 36.02 22.31 25.76
CA THR A 439 36.05 22.79 24.36
C THR A 439 36.00 24.31 24.21
N PHE A 440 35.35 25.02 25.13
CA PHE A 440 35.26 26.48 25.10
C PHE A 440 35.82 27.18 26.34
N GLY A 441 36.55 26.45 27.20
CA GLY A 441 37.02 26.98 28.49
C GLY A 441 35.89 27.43 29.44
N MET A 442 34.66 26.99 29.19
CA MET A 442 33.47 27.30 29.99
C MET A 442 32.46 26.16 29.94
N PRO A 443 31.69 25.92 31.02
CA PRO A 443 30.69 24.85 31.04
C PRO A 443 29.68 24.98 29.90
N SER A 444 29.58 23.92 29.10
CA SER A 444 28.76 23.83 27.90
C SER A 444 28.07 22.46 27.82
N LEU A 445 26.84 22.41 27.34
CA LEU A 445 26.17 21.15 27.04
C LEU A 445 26.53 20.73 25.61
N TYR A 446 27.28 19.65 25.48
CA TYR A 446 27.63 19.06 24.21
C TYR A 446 26.53 18.09 23.77
N VAL A 447 25.93 18.32 22.60
CA VAL A 447 25.03 17.35 21.97
C VAL A 447 25.88 16.39 21.14
N ILE A 448 26.15 15.23 21.72
CA ILE A 448 26.93 14.14 21.12
C ILE A 448 26.21 13.58 19.89
N GLY A 449 24.92 13.31 20.04
CA GLY A 449 24.10 12.67 19.03
C GLY A 449 22.65 13.10 19.12
N ILE A 450 22.01 13.27 17.97
CA ILE A 450 20.57 13.47 17.89
C ILE A 450 20.01 12.68 16.72
N ALA A 451 19.07 11.79 17.03
CA ALA A 451 18.50 10.90 16.04
C ALA A 451 16.97 10.87 16.13
N THR A 452 16.35 10.58 14.99
CA THR A 452 14.92 10.35 14.91
C THR A 452 14.69 9.21 13.94
N HIS A 453 13.94 8.21 14.38
CA HIS A 453 13.60 7.06 13.56
C HIS A 453 13.07 7.53 12.19
N PRO A 454 13.50 6.96 11.05
CA PRO A 454 13.16 7.47 9.72
C PRO A 454 11.66 7.76 9.49
N SER A 455 10.77 6.92 10.03
CA SER A 455 9.32 7.12 9.93
C SER A 455 8.74 8.26 10.80
N TRP A 456 9.50 8.75 11.75
CA TRP A 456 9.13 9.80 12.69
C TRP A 456 9.76 11.17 12.35
N ARG A 457 10.64 11.23 11.33
CA ARG A 457 11.27 12.46 10.84
C ARG A 457 10.27 13.45 10.22
N GLY A 458 10.63 14.73 10.24
CA GLY A 458 9.79 15.82 9.70
C GLY A 458 8.53 16.08 10.54
N ARG A 459 8.57 15.77 11.84
CA ARG A 459 7.47 15.99 12.80
C ARG A 459 7.88 16.90 13.97
N GLY A 460 9.01 17.59 13.87
CA GLY A 460 9.53 18.46 14.92
C GLY A 460 10.09 17.75 16.15
N LEU A 461 10.34 16.43 16.11
CA LEU A 461 10.87 15.70 17.28
C LEU A 461 12.28 16.15 17.65
N GLY A 462 13.17 16.32 16.67
CA GLY A 462 14.51 16.86 16.91
C GLY A 462 14.48 18.28 17.51
N THR A 463 13.55 19.13 17.06
CA THR A 463 13.32 20.45 17.67
C THR A 463 12.98 20.35 19.15
N LYS A 464 12.06 19.45 19.51
CA LYS A 464 11.65 19.26 20.92
C LYS A 464 12.80 18.75 21.77
N LEU A 465 13.61 17.83 21.25
CA LEU A 465 14.77 17.30 21.94
C LEU A 465 15.84 18.39 22.17
N LEU A 466 16.14 19.20 21.14
CA LEU A 466 17.07 20.33 21.29
C LEU A 466 16.58 21.36 22.31
N GLN A 467 15.30 21.76 22.23
CA GLN A 467 14.70 22.65 23.22
C GLN A 467 14.75 22.06 24.63
N ARG A 468 14.57 20.73 24.77
CA ARG A 468 14.69 20.03 26.05
C ARG A 468 16.13 20.03 26.58
N ALA A 469 17.12 19.93 25.70
CA ALA A 469 18.55 20.05 26.04
C ALA A 469 18.91 21.48 26.44
N GLU A 470 18.45 22.49 25.70
CA GLU A 470 18.61 23.91 26.04
C GLU A 470 18.02 24.20 27.44
N GLN A 471 16.78 23.78 27.70
CA GLN A 471 16.17 23.90 29.03
C GLN A 471 16.95 23.14 30.11
N HIS A 472 17.58 22.01 29.77
CA HIS A 472 18.40 21.27 30.71
C HIS A 472 19.68 22.02 31.06
N ALA A 473 20.37 22.58 30.06
CA ALA A 473 21.55 23.41 30.24
C ALA A 473 21.24 24.61 31.14
N ALA A 474 20.15 25.35 30.85
CA ALA A 474 19.72 26.49 31.65
C ALA A 474 19.53 26.13 33.13
N ARG A 475 18.82 25.03 33.42
CA ARG A 475 18.58 24.55 34.80
C ARG A 475 19.85 24.06 35.51
N ARG A 476 20.88 23.68 34.76
CA ARG A 476 22.19 23.28 35.31
C ARG A 476 23.16 24.46 35.40
N GLY A 477 22.72 25.69 35.11
CA GLY A 477 23.58 26.88 35.13
C GLY A 477 24.56 26.94 33.95
N VAL A 478 24.39 26.10 32.94
CA VAL A 478 25.25 25.97 31.75
C VAL A 478 24.78 26.97 30.69
N GLY A 479 25.66 27.88 30.29
CA GLY A 479 25.32 29.04 29.45
C GLY A 479 25.29 28.77 27.95
N TRP A 480 25.80 27.62 27.50
CA TRP A 480 25.95 27.29 26.09
C TRP A 480 25.54 25.86 25.77
N VAL A 481 24.99 25.67 24.58
CA VAL A 481 24.80 24.35 23.96
C VAL A 481 25.56 24.35 22.64
N TYR A 482 26.31 23.29 22.36
CA TYR A 482 27.00 23.13 21.09
C TYR A 482 26.91 21.71 20.54
N LEU A 483 27.24 21.56 19.26
CA LEU A 483 27.20 20.30 18.53
C LEU A 483 28.13 20.31 17.31
N HIS A 484 28.46 19.12 16.83
CA HIS A 484 29.11 18.89 15.55
C HIS A 484 28.11 18.41 14.52
N VAL A 485 28.21 18.93 13.29
CA VAL A 485 27.37 18.48 12.18
C VAL A 485 28.14 18.41 10.87
N ARG A 486 28.02 17.27 10.18
CA ARG A 486 28.49 17.07 8.80
C ARG A 486 28.11 18.24 7.90
N LYS A 487 29.06 18.77 7.12
CA LYS A 487 28.80 19.84 6.14
C LYS A 487 27.71 19.43 5.14
N SER A 488 27.73 18.16 4.72
CA SER A 488 26.79 17.52 3.81
C SER A 488 25.37 17.39 4.37
N ASN A 489 25.20 17.43 5.70
CA ASN A 489 23.90 17.28 6.35
C ASN A 489 23.10 18.60 6.36
N ALA A 490 22.70 19.03 5.17
CA ALA A 490 21.97 20.28 4.94
C ALA A 490 20.67 20.36 5.76
N ASN A 491 20.00 19.23 6.02
CA ASN A 491 18.77 19.17 6.80
C ASN A 491 18.99 19.49 8.28
N ALA A 492 19.98 18.87 8.92
CA ALA A 492 20.34 19.14 10.31
C ALA A 492 20.83 20.58 10.47
N ARG A 493 21.71 21.05 9.57
CA ARG A 493 22.19 22.44 9.56
C ARG A 493 21.07 23.46 9.42
N ARG A 494 20.00 23.17 8.65
CA ARG A 494 18.82 24.05 8.55
C ARG A 494 18.02 24.07 9.86
N LEU A 495 17.84 22.91 10.50
CA LEU A 495 17.19 22.79 11.79
C LEU A 495 17.92 23.61 12.86
N TYR A 496 19.23 23.43 13.00
CA TYR A 496 20.02 24.14 14.01
C TYR A 496 19.99 25.66 13.80
N ARG A 497 20.16 26.14 12.56
CA ARG A 497 20.02 27.56 12.24
C ARG A 497 18.64 28.11 12.57
N LYS A 498 17.57 27.37 12.25
CA LYS A 498 16.19 27.75 12.60
C LYS A 498 15.98 27.90 14.11
N LEU A 499 16.74 27.16 14.92
CA LEU A 499 16.68 27.24 16.38
C LEU A 499 17.65 28.27 16.97
N GLY A 500 18.39 29.01 16.13
CA GLY A 500 19.30 30.07 16.56
C GLY A 500 20.73 29.62 16.82
N TYR A 501 21.11 28.39 16.46
CA TYR A 501 22.51 27.98 16.49
C TYR A 501 23.30 28.66 15.37
N LYS A 502 24.49 29.14 15.70
CA LYS A 502 25.43 29.79 14.78
C LYS A 502 26.67 28.92 14.61
N VAL A 503 27.28 28.95 13.42
CA VAL A 503 28.57 28.29 13.19
C VAL A 503 29.63 29.03 13.99
N ALA A 504 30.38 28.31 14.82
CA ALA A 504 31.47 28.84 15.62
C ALA A 504 32.83 28.49 15.02
N ALA A 505 32.97 27.28 14.47
CA ALA A 505 34.20 26.79 13.86
C ALA A 505 33.90 25.72 12.81
N THR A 506 34.92 25.36 12.04
CA THR A 506 34.93 24.15 11.21
C THR A 506 36.10 23.29 11.66
N GLU A 507 35.83 22.04 11.99
CA GLU A 507 36.83 21.05 12.36
C GLU A 507 37.08 20.12 11.17
N ARG A 508 38.32 20.11 10.68
CA ARG A 508 38.68 19.38 9.46
C ARG A 508 38.84 17.90 9.75
N GLY A 509 38.34 17.05 8.84
CA GLY A 509 38.51 15.59 8.97
C GLY A 509 37.90 14.98 10.24
N TYR A 510 36.90 15.64 10.84
CA TYR A 510 36.30 15.22 12.11
C TYR A 510 35.61 13.85 12.01
N TYR A 511 34.95 13.55 10.90
CA TYR A 511 34.27 12.28 10.70
C TYR A 511 35.21 11.22 10.10
N HIS A 512 34.90 9.94 10.36
CA HIS A 512 35.74 8.80 9.94
C HIS A 512 36.01 8.70 8.43
N ASP A 513 35.13 9.25 7.60
CA ASP A 513 35.28 9.33 6.15
C ASP A 513 36.05 10.58 5.68
N GLY A 514 36.66 11.31 6.61
CA GLY A 514 37.40 12.55 6.35
C GLY A 514 36.51 13.77 6.15
N GLU A 515 35.18 13.66 6.34
CA GLU A 515 34.30 14.82 6.21
C GLU A 515 34.53 15.82 7.35
N ASP A 516 34.55 17.11 7.03
CA ASP A 516 34.58 18.19 8.02
C ASP A 516 33.27 18.28 8.83
N ALA A 517 33.40 18.68 10.09
CA ALA A 517 32.30 19.08 10.93
C ALA A 517 32.19 20.60 11.03
N ALA A 518 30.98 21.14 10.88
CA ALA A 518 30.66 22.48 11.37
C ALA A 518 30.34 22.39 12.86
N VAL A 519 31.09 23.10 13.70
CA VAL A 519 30.79 23.26 15.12
C VAL A 519 29.77 24.38 15.23
N MET A 520 28.57 24.05 15.72
CA MET A 520 27.48 25.02 15.88
C MET A 520 27.14 25.20 17.35
N ARG A 521 26.97 26.45 17.79
CA ARG A 521 26.65 26.78 19.20
C ARG A 521 25.52 27.78 19.34
N LYS A 522 24.89 27.78 20.51
CA LYS A 522 23.82 28.69 20.90
C LYS A 522 23.95 29.06 22.39
N ALA A 523 23.82 30.36 22.68
CA ALA A 523 23.73 30.83 24.05
C ALA A 523 22.36 30.48 24.64
N VAL A 524 22.33 30.03 25.88
CA VAL A 524 21.12 29.71 26.62
C VAL A 524 21.01 30.66 27.80
N ARG A 525 19.87 31.36 27.92
CA ARG A 525 19.62 32.21 29.09
C ARG A 525 19.48 31.30 30.32
N ARG A 526 20.28 31.58 31.36
CA ARG A 526 20.08 31.01 32.69
C ARG A 526 18.65 31.33 33.13
N SER A 527 17.92 30.29 33.56
CA SER A 527 16.68 30.50 34.31
C SER A 527 17.07 31.28 35.57
N ARG A 528 16.52 32.49 35.72
CA ARG A 528 16.65 33.30 36.93
C ARG A 528 16.15 32.51 38.14
#